data_AF-A0A3M7P276-F1
#
_entry.id   AF-A0A3M7P276-F1
#
_cell.length_a   1.000
_cell.length_b   1.000
_cell.length_c   1.000
_cell.angle_alpha   90.00
_cell.angle_beta   90.00
_cell.angle_gamma   90.00
#
_symmetry.space_group_name_H-M   'P 1'
#
loop_
_entity.id
_entity.type
_entity.pdbx_description
1 polymer ?
#
loop_
_entity_poly.entity_id
_entity_poly.type
_entity_poly.pdbx_seq_one_letter_code
_entity_poly.pdbx_strand_id
1 'polypeptide(L)'
;GGNIDPALLKGGGDDDDDADEEALRKQLEENDKNMEEMQKTYEQKLAEAKALTGNFGSNIQHEKAKTTPHLRNINMDPTLSGTIFHLIEGEGVKKIGLAADSDISIKGICINDHHASINNTAGTFTIERSNDSKTLLNGKPVVTPTELTHMDRLLFGSSQYYVFVDPSKASSNDPQVTFETMQDEIAKASGMISNENSNMTREEIQCQSELIDLIPHIEEANAVSIALDKKVIFTALPVSADARGAYDGKFKVFVSVKNFALGLEWIWTKEKFMDRKSDIIEIYNDFKDDGKINQEKFKAYDPFHESPDTPNLIGSAMVFPKAFAYMLKNKDDYKIISLKSKQAGSLNVEIVPCNGQGKPLTDPIQINDPRAELVNKTVTFLINIAELNNLGPRYEDIYCQFELPGDQTIYKTKSIKGGKDNNFKYSKQFTFTATEQFLDFILNKCLYIQIWSEQKHAKPDPKASKISTKEYFHREKELNNNSVSGKVVINHLMDPEKQKLRNDLHIALINNQKNETIIRNIYRLMHAAGTSPISSQTLNSVINAKNENEVRALLTQFKSNKKGEGRPTSGSSISSIGSNYRGTRTKSSACSIL
;
A
#
# COMPACT_ATOMS: atom_id res chain seq x y z
N GLY A 1 -21.45 53.03 -58.80
CA GLY A 1 -22.57 52.08 -58.81
C GLY A 1 -22.01 50.71 -58.48
N GLY A 2 -22.61 50.03 -57.51
CA GLY A 2 -22.27 48.66 -57.12
C GLY A 2 -22.09 48.53 -55.61
N ASN A 3 -23.18 48.22 -54.90
CA ASN A 3 -23.27 47.94 -53.47
C ASN A 3 -22.26 46.87 -53.04
N ILE A 4 -21.53 47.15 -51.96
CA ILE A 4 -20.94 46.12 -51.09
C ILE A 4 -21.74 46.16 -49.79
N ASP A 5 -22.34 45.02 -49.47
CA ASP A 5 -23.26 44.79 -48.37
C ASP A 5 -22.54 44.90 -47.00
N PRO A 6 -23.02 45.72 -46.04
CA PRO A 6 -22.40 45.88 -44.73
C PRO A 6 -22.77 44.75 -43.75
N ALA A 7 -22.50 43.49 -44.13
CA ALA A 7 -22.78 42.30 -43.31
C ALA A 7 -21.53 41.64 -42.73
N LEU A 8 -20.46 42.41 -42.47
CA LEU A 8 -19.37 42.00 -41.59
C LEU A 8 -19.44 42.77 -40.27
N LEU A 9 -19.75 42.00 -39.20
CA LEU A 9 -19.73 42.32 -37.77
C LEU A 9 -20.92 43.12 -37.18
N LYS A 10 -21.86 42.42 -36.54
CA LYS A 10 -22.05 42.39 -35.06
C LYS A 10 -23.30 41.60 -34.61
N GLY A 11 -23.12 40.75 -33.59
CA GLY A 11 -24.15 40.21 -32.65
C GLY A 11 -24.96 39.05 -33.24
N GLY A 12 -25.12 37.88 -32.62
CA GLY A 12 -25.28 37.55 -31.21
C GLY A 12 -26.75 37.15 -30.97
N GLY A 13 -27.01 35.87 -30.69
CA GLY A 13 -28.36 35.34 -30.45
C GLY A 13 -28.42 33.81 -30.41
N ASP A 14 -27.98 33.22 -29.31
CA ASP A 14 -28.66 32.24 -28.44
C ASP A 14 -29.92 31.50 -28.98
N ASP A 15 -29.84 30.65 -30.00
CA ASP A 15 -30.98 29.78 -30.38
C ASP A 15 -30.63 28.30 -30.69
N ASP A 16 -29.34 27.90 -30.69
CA ASP A 16 -28.95 26.51 -31.02
C ASP A 16 -28.61 25.64 -29.78
N ASP A 17 -28.39 26.22 -28.60
CA ASP A 17 -28.08 25.46 -27.38
C ASP A 17 -29.33 24.85 -26.71
N ASP A 18 -30.50 25.48 -26.87
CA ASP A 18 -31.76 25.03 -26.25
C ASP A 18 -32.32 23.77 -26.92
N ALA A 19 -32.14 23.61 -28.24
CA ALA A 19 -32.61 22.44 -28.98
C ALA A 19 -31.79 21.17 -28.64
N ASP A 20 -30.49 21.33 -28.41
CA ASP A 20 -29.59 20.25 -27.99
C ASP A 20 -29.79 19.90 -26.51
N GLU A 21 -30.09 20.87 -25.64
CA GLU A 21 -30.45 20.60 -24.24
C GLU A 21 -31.80 19.88 -24.11
N GLU A 22 -32.81 20.27 -24.90
CA GLU A 22 -34.12 19.60 -24.91
C GLU A 22 -34.01 18.16 -25.45
N ALA A 23 -33.21 17.93 -26.50
CA ALA A 23 -32.94 16.60 -27.02
C ALA A 23 -32.21 15.72 -25.99
N LEU A 24 -31.23 16.26 -25.26
CA LEU A 24 -30.49 15.54 -24.22
C LEU A 24 -31.37 15.23 -23.00
N ARG A 25 -32.22 16.17 -22.57
CA ARG A 25 -33.20 15.94 -21.49
C ARG A 25 -34.17 14.83 -21.85
N LYS A 26 -34.66 14.81 -23.09
CA LYS A 26 -35.58 13.76 -23.55
C LYS A 26 -34.91 12.39 -23.58
N GLN A 27 -33.63 12.33 -23.95
CA GLN A 27 -32.85 11.10 -23.96
C GLN A 27 -32.52 10.59 -22.54
N LEU A 28 -32.29 11.51 -21.59
CA LEU A 28 -32.13 11.17 -20.18
C LEU A 28 -33.45 10.66 -19.58
N GLU A 29 -34.57 11.32 -19.84
CA GLU A 29 -35.90 10.86 -19.41
C GLU A 29 -36.26 9.49 -19.98
N GLU A 30 -35.90 9.22 -21.24
CA GLU A 30 -36.13 7.93 -21.87
C GLU A 30 -35.22 6.83 -21.30
N ASN A 31 -33.96 7.15 -20.97
CA ASN A 31 -33.06 6.24 -20.26
C ASN A 31 -33.51 5.98 -18.81
N ASP A 32 -33.98 7.00 -18.09
CA ASP A 32 -34.49 6.88 -16.73
C ASP A 32 -35.76 6.02 -16.72
N LYS A 33 -36.64 6.21 -17.69
CA LYS A 33 -37.84 5.39 -17.86
C LYS A 33 -37.49 3.94 -18.22
N ASN A 34 -36.50 3.72 -19.09
CA ASN A 34 -36.01 2.39 -19.40
C ASN A 34 -35.34 1.72 -18.20
N MET A 35 -34.61 2.47 -17.37
CA MET A 35 -34.05 1.99 -16.11
C MET A 35 -35.15 1.64 -15.10
N GLU A 36 -36.19 2.45 -14.97
CA GLU A 36 -37.34 2.16 -14.12
C GLU A 36 -38.12 0.93 -14.61
N GLU A 37 -38.31 0.78 -15.91
CA GLU A 37 -38.97 -0.40 -16.50
C GLU A 37 -38.10 -1.65 -16.32
N MET A 38 -36.78 -1.55 -16.47
CA MET A 38 -35.85 -2.64 -16.20
C MET A 38 -35.82 -2.99 -14.70
N GLN A 39 -35.87 -2.00 -13.81
CA GLN A 39 -35.97 -2.20 -12.37
C GLN A 39 -37.30 -2.86 -11.98
N LYS A 40 -38.43 -2.38 -12.49
CA LYS A 40 -39.75 -3.01 -12.29
C LYS A 40 -39.76 -4.43 -12.83
N THR A 41 -39.18 -4.67 -14.01
CA THR A 41 -39.07 -6.00 -14.61
C THR A 41 -38.17 -6.91 -13.77
N TYR A 42 -37.08 -6.40 -13.21
CA TYR A 42 -36.20 -7.13 -12.31
C TYR A 42 -36.89 -7.44 -10.98
N GLU A 43 -37.57 -6.48 -10.38
CA GLU A 43 -38.38 -6.65 -9.17
C GLU A 43 -39.51 -7.66 -9.38
N GLN A 44 -40.15 -7.63 -10.54
CA GLN A 44 -41.20 -8.57 -10.91
C GLN A 44 -40.63 -9.97 -11.16
N LYS A 45 -39.50 -10.10 -11.86
CA LYS A 45 -38.79 -11.38 -12.00
C LYS A 45 -38.25 -11.91 -10.67
N LEU A 46 -37.81 -11.03 -9.78
CA LEU A 46 -37.37 -11.37 -8.44
C LEU A 46 -38.55 -11.82 -7.57
N ALA A 47 -39.70 -11.16 -7.69
CA ALA A 47 -40.95 -11.53 -7.03
C ALA A 47 -41.51 -12.84 -7.57
N GLU A 48 -41.49 -13.06 -8.89
CA GLU A 48 -41.87 -14.31 -9.54
C GLU A 48 -40.91 -15.45 -9.19
N ALA A 49 -39.60 -15.20 -9.14
CA ALA A 49 -38.62 -16.18 -8.67
C ALA A 49 -38.86 -16.52 -7.19
N LYS A 50 -39.10 -15.51 -6.34
CA LYS A 50 -39.49 -15.69 -4.93
C LYS A 50 -40.81 -16.46 -4.78
N ALA A 51 -41.78 -16.22 -5.66
CA ALA A 51 -43.09 -16.88 -5.69
C ALA A 51 -43.02 -18.31 -6.27
N LEU A 52 -42.14 -18.58 -7.24
CA LEU A 52 -41.83 -19.93 -7.73
C LEU A 52 -41.11 -20.75 -6.65
N THR A 53 -40.30 -20.11 -5.80
CA THR A 53 -39.76 -20.71 -4.57
C THR A 53 -40.76 -20.67 -3.38
N GLY A 54 -42.02 -20.33 -3.62
CA GLY A 54 -43.07 -20.17 -2.62
C GLY A 54 -43.48 -21.47 -1.92
N ASN A 55 -42.88 -21.69 -0.74
CA ASN A 55 -43.56 -21.87 0.55
C ASN A 55 -44.74 -22.87 0.68
N PHE A 56 -44.46 -24.17 0.56
CA PHE A 56 -45.22 -25.17 1.32
C PHE A 56 -44.35 -25.99 2.30
N GLY A 57 -43.03 -26.11 2.06
CA GLY A 57 -42.10 -26.82 2.97
C GLY A 57 -41.47 -25.93 4.06
N SER A 58 -41.26 -24.64 3.77
CA SER A 58 -40.53 -23.70 4.64
C SER A 58 -41.31 -23.33 5.91
N ASN A 59 -42.63 -23.14 5.83
CA ASN A 59 -43.44 -22.77 6.98
C ASN A 59 -43.48 -23.90 8.04
N ILE A 60 -43.57 -25.16 7.60
CA ILE A 60 -43.55 -26.33 8.51
C ILE A 60 -42.20 -26.45 9.20
N GLN A 61 -41.11 -26.29 8.45
CA GLN A 61 -39.76 -26.30 9.01
C GLN A 61 -39.56 -25.14 9.99
N HIS A 62 -40.03 -23.92 9.67
CA HIS A 62 -39.93 -22.76 10.57
C HIS A 62 -40.71 -22.95 11.87
N GLU A 63 -41.91 -23.52 11.80
CA GLU A 63 -42.68 -23.85 13.01
C GLU A 63 -41.99 -24.93 13.85
N LYS A 64 -41.42 -25.97 13.22
CA LYS A 64 -40.63 -26.99 13.93
C LYS A 64 -39.35 -26.42 14.56
N ALA A 65 -38.71 -25.44 13.93
CA ALA A 65 -37.51 -24.79 14.46
C ALA A 65 -37.77 -24.03 15.78
N LYS A 66 -39.02 -23.67 16.08
CA LYS A 66 -39.39 -23.05 17.37
C LYS A 66 -39.31 -24.01 18.56
N THR A 67 -39.35 -25.31 18.31
CA THR A 67 -39.38 -26.35 19.37
C THR A 67 -38.24 -27.35 19.26
N THR A 68 -37.51 -27.36 18.15
CA THR A 68 -36.48 -28.35 17.85
C THR A 68 -35.11 -27.68 17.71
N PRO A 69 -34.06 -28.21 18.36
CA PRO A 69 -32.68 -27.75 18.16
C PRO A 69 -32.26 -27.79 16.69
N HIS A 70 -31.59 -26.74 16.23
CA HIS A 70 -31.26 -26.59 14.81
C HIS A 70 -30.00 -25.75 14.59
N LEU A 71 -29.39 -25.92 13.41
CA LEU A 71 -28.37 -25.02 12.89
C LEU A 71 -29.05 -23.96 12.04
N ARG A 72 -28.84 -22.68 12.34
CA ARG A 72 -29.35 -21.54 11.57
C ARG A 72 -28.21 -20.91 10.78
N ASN A 73 -28.34 -20.80 9.46
CA ASN A 73 -27.31 -20.17 8.62
C ASN A 73 -27.20 -18.67 8.90
N ILE A 74 -25.99 -18.14 8.89
CA ILE A 74 -25.68 -16.71 8.91
C ILE A 74 -25.01 -16.38 7.57
N ASN A 75 -25.51 -15.38 6.88
CA ASN A 75 -25.05 -14.97 5.55
C ASN A 75 -24.50 -13.53 5.61
N MET A 76 -23.59 -13.20 4.70
CA MET A 76 -23.08 -11.85 4.52
C MET A 76 -24.20 -10.85 4.18
N ASP A 77 -25.21 -11.30 3.43
CA ASP A 77 -26.46 -10.53 3.29
C ASP A 77 -27.37 -10.83 4.50
N PRO A 78 -27.65 -9.83 5.37
CA PRO A 78 -28.52 -10.03 6.52
C PRO A 78 -29.93 -10.49 6.14
N THR A 79 -30.40 -10.18 4.93
CA THR A 79 -31.74 -10.57 4.44
C THR A 79 -31.82 -12.05 4.07
N LEU A 80 -30.68 -12.69 3.80
CA LEU A 80 -30.57 -14.12 3.53
C LEU A 80 -30.19 -14.93 4.79
N SER A 81 -29.81 -14.25 5.87
CA SER A 81 -29.51 -14.91 7.14
C SER A 81 -30.76 -15.57 7.72
N GLY A 82 -30.61 -16.81 8.18
CA GLY A 82 -31.71 -17.61 8.72
C GLY A 82 -32.68 -18.16 7.69
N THR A 83 -32.46 -17.95 6.39
CA THR A 83 -33.26 -18.59 5.33
C THR A 83 -33.06 -20.11 5.30
N ILE A 84 -31.83 -20.56 5.59
CA ILE A 84 -31.50 -21.99 5.66
C ILE A 84 -31.32 -22.38 7.13
N PHE A 85 -32.00 -23.45 7.55
CA PHE A 85 -31.76 -24.08 8.84
C PHE A 85 -31.90 -25.60 8.75
N HIS A 86 -31.14 -26.30 9.59
CA HIS A 86 -31.09 -27.75 9.62
C HIS A 86 -31.54 -28.25 10.99
N LEU A 87 -32.70 -28.89 11.04
CA LEU A 87 -33.27 -29.46 12.27
C LEU A 87 -32.45 -30.68 12.71
N ILE A 88 -32.19 -30.79 14.02
CA ILE A 88 -31.48 -31.91 14.64
C ILE A 88 -32.51 -32.72 15.42
N GLU A 89 -33.29 -33.53 14.67
CA GLU A 89 -34.38 -34.36 15.23
C GLU A 89 -33.86 -35.73 15.74
N GLY A 90 -34.32 -36.11 16.93
CA GLY A 90 -34.08 -37.42 17.54
C GLY A 90 -32.72 -37.57 18.24
N GLU A 91 -32.56 -38.67 18.98
CA GLU A 91 -31.27 -39.07 19.53
C GLU A 91 -30.39 -39.72 18.46
N GLY A 92 -29.08 -39.63 18.66
CA GLY A 92 -28.07 -40.23 17.81
C GLY A 92 -27.25 -39.21 17.01
N VAL A 93 -26.44 -39.75 16.09
CA VAL A 93 -25.45 -39.00 15.32
C VAL A 93 -26.07 -38.51 14.02
N LYS A 94 -25.99 -37.19 13.77
CA LYS A 94 -26.29 -36.55 12.48
C LYS A 94 -25.00 -36.22 11.75
N LYS A 95 -24.82 -36.78 10.57
CA LYS A 95 -23.65 -36.54 9.72
C LYS A 95 -23.84 -35.26 8.90
N ILE A 96 -22.78 -34.47 8.82
CA ILE A 96 -22.72 -33.20 8.07
C ILE A 96 -21.69 -33.35 6.95
N GLY A 97 -22.08 -33.07 5.72
CA GLY A 97 -21.16 -33.11 4.59
C GLY A 97 -21.85 -33.09 3.22
N LEU A 98 -21.09 -33.42 2.18
CA LEU A 98 -21.57 -33.50 0.80
C LEU A 98 -21.99 -34.91 0.37
N ALA A 99 -21.63 -35.94 1.13
CA ALA A 99 -21.94 -37.33 0.79
C ALA A 99 -23.46 -37.57 0.78
N ALA A 100 -23.91 -38.46 -0.09
CA ALA A 100 -25.33 -38.83 -0.20
C ALA A 100 -25.89 -39.46 1.09
N ASP A 101 -25.02 -40.02 1.95
CA ASP A 101 -25.40 -40.57 3.26
C ASP A 101 -25.34 -39.55 4.41
N SER A 102 -25.13 -38.26 4.11
CA SER A 102 -25.15 -37.19 5.12
C SER A 102 -26.58 -36.78 5.46
N ASP A 103 -26.89 -36.68 6.75
CA ASP A 103 -28.19 -36.17 7.22
C ASP A 103 -28.36 -34.67 6.96
N ILE A 104 -27.27 -33.91 7.06
CA ILE A 104 -27.23 -32.47 6.85
C ILE A 104 -26.29 -32.16 5.70
N SER A 105 -26.85 -31.74 4.57
CA SER A 105 -26.08 -31.32 3.41
C SER A 105 -25.78 -29.82 3.47
N ILE A 106 -24.50 -29.49 3.67
CA ILE A 106 -23.99 -28.11 3.60
C ILE A 106 -23.23 -27.96 2.30
N LYS A 107 -23.74 -27.11 1.39
CA LYS A 107 -23.11 -26.83 0.12
C LYS A 107 -22.08 -25.72 0.29
N GLY A 108 -20.82 -26.00 -0.03
CA GLY A 108 -19.77 -25.00 -0.04
C GLY A 108 -18.45 -25.55 -0.56
N ILE A 109 -17.59 -24.66 -1.01
CA ILE A 109 -16.17 -24.98 -1.27
C ILE A 109 -15.51 -25.26 0.09
N CYS A 110 -14.54 -26.16 0.13
CA CYS A 110 -13.88 -26.64 1.38
C CYS A 110 -14.80 -27.45 2.33
N ILE A 111 -15.99 -27.88 1.88
CA ILE A 111 -16.79 -28.87 2.59
C ILE A 111 -16.43 -30.26 2.08
N ASN A 112 -16.23 -31.21 3.00
CA ASN A 112 -15.85 -32.58 2.66
C ASN A 112 -17.12 -33.44 2.54
N ASP A 113 -17.01 -34.58 1.87
CA ASP A 113 -18.07 -35.58 1.80
C ASP A 113 -18.57 -35.97 3.19
N HIS A 114 -17.65 -36.22 4.12
CA HIS A 114 -17.91 -36.36 5.55
C HIS A 114 -17.13 -35.27 6.30
N HIS A 115 -17.78 -34.16 6.62
CA HIS A 115 -17.11 -32.98 7.16
C HIS A 115 -17.14 -32.93 8.69
N ALA A 116 -18.31 -33.17 9.29
CA ALA A 116 -18.48 -33.16 10.74
C ALA A 116 -19.68 -34.03 11.13
N SER A 117 -19.90 -34.22 12.43
CA SER A 117 -21.10 -34.86 12.95
C SER A 117 -21.54 -34.22 14.26
N ILE A 118 -22.85 -34.09 14.44
CA ILE A 118 -23.46 -33.67 15.71
C ILE A 118 -24.13 -34.89 16.33
N ASN A 119 -23.69 -35.29 17.52
CA ASN A 119 -24.32 -36.35 18.29
C ASN A 119 -25.22 -35.76 19.37
N ASN A 120 -26.50 -36.17 19.38
CA ASN A 120 -27.45 -35.86 20.42
C ASN A 120 -27.63 -37.07 21.35
N THR A 121 -27.25 -36.95 22.62
CA THR A 121 -27.45 -37.98 23.65
C THR A 121 -28.22 -37.37 24.82
N ALA A 122 -29.47 -37.80 25.04
CA ALA A 122 -30.33 -37.30 26.11
C ALA A 122 -30.47 -35.75 26.18
N GLY A 123 -30.41 -35.07 25.02
CA GLY A 123 -30.51 -33.60 24.95
C GLY A 123 -29.18 -32.86 25.09
N THR A 124 -28.05 -33.57 25.25
CA THR A 124 -26.70 -33.00 25.15
C THR A 124 -26.17 -33.17 23.73
N PHE A 125 -25.81 -32.05 23.10
CA PHE A 125 -25.31 -32.01 21.73
C PHE A 125 -23.80 -31.90 21.71
N THR A 126 -23.12 -32.72 20.93
CA THR A 126 -21.66 -32.72 20.80
C THR A 126 -21.26 -32.65 19.34
N ILE A 127 -20.36 -31.72 18.98
CA ILE A 127 -19.80 -31.59 17.64
C ILE A 127 -18.46 -32.32 17.56
N GLU A 128 -18.28 -33.10 16.50
CA GLU A 128 -17.04 -33.77 16.15
C GLU A 128 -16.69 -33.45 14.70
N ARG A 129 -15.42 -33.14 14.43
CA ARG A 129 -14.92 -32.89 13.07
C ARG A 129 -14.22 -34.12 12.51
N SER A 130 -14.23 -34.26 11.19
CA SER A 130 -13.36 -35.20 10.47
C SER A 130 -11.90 -34.74 10.48
N ASN A 131 -10.95 -35.69 10.34
CA ASN A 131 -9.50 -35.41 10.42
C ASN A 131 -9.02 -34.32 9.45
N ASP A 132 -9.59 -34.27 8.24
CA ASP A 132 -9.20 -33.35 7.17
C ASP A 132 -10.17 -32.18 6.95
N SER A 133 -11.16 -31.99 7.85
CA SER A 133 -12.11 -30.88 7.74
C SER A 133 -11.73 -29.70 8.64
N LYS A 134 -12.06 -28.49 8.17
CA LYS A 134 -11.97 -27.26 8.95
C LYS A 134 -13.32 -26.98 9.60
N THR A 135 -13.39 -27.14 10.91
CA THR A 135 -14.58 -26.78 11.70
C THR A 135 -14.15 -25.92 12.87
N LEU A 136 -14.70 -24.70 12.95
CA LEU A 136 -14.46 -23.80 14.08
C LEU A 136 -15.72 -23.71 14.94
N LEU A 137 -15.52 -23.77 16.25
CA LEU A 137 -16.51 -23.48 17.27
C LEU A 137 -16.07 -22.24 18.02
N ASN A 138 -16.89 -21.20 17.97
CA ASN A 138 -16.63 -19.89 18.56
C ASN A 138 -15.25 -19.32 18.20
N GLY A 139 -14.92 -19.38 16.90
CA GLY A 139 -13.63 -18.97 16.35
C GLY A 139 -12.46 -19.94 16.55
N LYS A 140 -12.59 -20.96 17.40
CA LYS A 140 -11.51 -21.91 17.72
C LYS A 140 -11.67 -23.24 16.96
N PRO A 141 -10.58 -23.87 16.49
CA PRO A 141 -10.67 -25.17 15.82
C PRO A 141 -11.17 -26.26 16.78
N VAL A 142 -12.16 -27.03 16.35
CA VAL A 142 -12.65 -28.22 17.09
C VAL A 142 -11.60 -29.31 16.95
N VAL A 143 -10.87 -29.68 18.01
CA VAL A 143 -9.84 -30.74 17.94
C VAL A 143 -10.35 -32.06 18.49
N THR A 144 -11.16 -31.98 19.54
CA THR A 144 -11.82 -33.12 20.19
C THR A 144 -13.33 -32.93 20.15
N PRO A 145 -14.12 -34.00 20.32
CA PRO A 145 -15.57 -33.87 20.51
C PRO A 145 -15.88 -32.83 21.58
N THR A 146 -16.65 -31.81 21.22
CA THR A 146 -16.92 -30.64 22.07
C THR A 146 -18.41 -30.44 22.23
N GLU A 147 -18.88 -30.15 23.44
CA GLU A 147 -20.30 -29.89 23.70
C GLU A 147 -20.75 -28.57 23.05
N LEU A 148 -21.93 -28.59 22.44
CA LEU A 148 -22.59 -27.42 21.87
C LEU A 148 -23.60 -26.84 22.85
N THR A 149 -23.56 -25.52 22.99
CA THR A 149 -24.45 -24.73 23.81
C THR A 149 -25.25 -23.75 22.96
N HIS A 150 -26.41 -23.32 23.46
CA HIS A 150 -27.28 -22.37 22.77
C HIS A 150 -26.50 -21.11 22.36
N MET A 151 -26.64 -20.69 21.10
CA MET A 151 -25.93 -19.58 20.45
C MET A 151 -24.45 -19.83 20.13
N ASP A 152 -24.00 -21.08 20.12
CA ASP A 152 -22.67 -21.41 19.63
C ASP A 152 -22.52 -21.15 18.12
N ARG A 153 -21.41 -20.50 17.77
CA ARG A 153 -21.07 -20.06 16.42
C ARG A 153 -20.19 -21.10 15.76
N LEU A 154 -20.67 -21.66 14.66
CA LEU A 154 -20.01 -22.70 13.91
C LEU A 154 -19.59 -22.17 12.53
N LEU A 155 -18.35 -22.46 12.16
CA LEU A 155 -17.88 -22.32 10.78
C LEU A 155 -17.53 -23.70 10.25
N PHE A 156 -18.15 -24.10 9.14
CA PHE A 156 -17.74 -25.27 8.37
C PHE A 156 -16.98 -24.82 7.12
N GLY A 157 -15.84 -25.45 6.83
CA GLY A 157 -14.97 -25.06 5.72
C GLY A 157 -14.44 -23.63 5.88
N SER A 158 -14.57 -22.83 4.82
CA SER A 158 -14.08 -21.44 4.76
C SER A 158 -15.20 -20.38 4.83
N SER A 159 -16.44 -20.74 4.47
CA SER A 159 -17.52 -19.76 4.24
C SER A 159 -18.90 -20.14 4.75
N GLN A 160 -19.05 -21.30 5.42
CA GLN A 160 -20.35 -21.80 5.84
C GLN A 160 -20.60 -21.49 7.32
N TYR A 161 -21.20 -20.33 7.59
CA TYR A 161 -21.47 -19.82 8.93
C TYR A 161 -22.83 -20.27 9.44
N TYR A 162 -22.86 -20.82 10.65
CA TYR A 162 -24.06 -21.29 11.32
C TYR A 162 -24.05 -20.94 12.81
N VAL A 163 -25.24 -20.80 13.38
CA VAL A 163 -25.45 -20.70 14.83
C VAL A 163 -26.26 -21.90 15.27
N PHE A 164 -25.80 -22.59 16.31
CA PHE A 164 -26.55 -23.63 16.97
C PHE A 164 -27.59 -23.01 17.90
N VAL A 165 -28.86 -23.30 17.65
CA VAL A 165 -30.00 -22.79 18.41
C VAL A 165 -30.69 -23.96 19.08
N ASP A 166 -30.72 -23.93 20.41
CA ASP A 166 -31.56 -24.80 21.24
C ASP A 166 -32.76 -24.00 21.76
N PRO A 167 -33.98 -24.17 21.20
CA PRO A 167 -35.15 -23.39 21.59
C PRO A 167 -35.54 -23.53 23.06
N SER A 168 -35.18 -24.64 23.72
CA SER A 168 -35.48 -24.85 25.14
C SER A 168 -34.69 -23.89 26.06
N LYS A 169 -33.60 -23.33 25.55
CA LYS A 169 -32.71 -22.39 26.24
C LYS A 169 -32.79 -20.97 25.68
N ALA A 170 -33.64 -20.74 24.67
CA ALA A 170 -33.77 -19.45 24.01
C ALA A 170 -34.34 -18.38 24.95
N SER A 171 -33.84 -17.15 24.81
CA SER A 171 -34.23 -16.00 25.61
C SER A 171 -34.49 -14.78 24.73
N SER A 172 -35.35 -13.87 25.21
CA SER A 172 -35.51 -12.55 24.56
C SER A 172 -34.22 -11.71 24.58
N ASN A 173 -33.25 -12.08 25.42
CA ASN A 173 -31.96 -11.41 25.56
C ASN A 173 -30.84 -12.05 24.73
N ASP A 174 -31.17 -13.01 23.87
CA ASP A 174 -30.17 -13.67 23.03
C ASP A 174 -29.47 -12.65 22.12
N PRO A 175 -28.12 -12.72 21.99
CA PRO A 175 -27.38 -11.77 21.20
C PRO A 175 -27.74 -11.87 19.72
N GLN A 176 -27.81 -10.74 19.02
CA GLN A 176 -27.91 -10.74 17.56
C GLN A 176 -26.53 -11.11 16.99
N VAL A 177 -26.43 -12.31 16.43
CA VAL A 177 -25.21 -12.80 15.77
C VAL A 177 -25.30 -12.45 14.30
N THR A 178 -24.35 -11.66 13.81
CA THR A 178 -24.20 -11.29 12.40
C THR A 178 -22.93 -11.90 11.80
N PHE A 179 -22.84 -11.90 10.47
CA PHE A 179 -21.66 -12.37 9.75
C PHE A 179 -20.38 -11.67 10.21
N GLU A 180 -20.43 -10.34 10.37
CA GLU A 180 -19.30 -9.52 10.81
C GLU A 180 -18.85 -9.91 12.23
N THR A 181 -19.82 -10.11 13.15
CA THR A 181 -19.48 -10.51 14.53
C THR A 181 -18.80 -11.88 14.59
N MET A 182 -19.20 -12.82 13.71
CA MET A 182 -18.56 -14.13 13.62
C MET A 182 -17.16 -14.03 13.02
N GLN A 183 -16.97 -13.23 11.97
CA GLN A 183 -15.66 -12.97 11.38
C GLN A 183 -14.69 -12.35 12.38
N ASP A 184 -15.12 -11.35 13.14
CA ASP A 184 -14.33 -10.72 14.20
C ASP A 184 -13.93 -11.72 15.29
N GLU A 185 -14.84 -12.61 15.68
CA GLU A 185 -14.58 -13.65 16.68
C GLU A 185 -13.52 -14.65 16.18
N ILE A 186 -13.63 -15.10 14.92
CA ILE A 186 -12.64 -15.98 14.28
C ILE A 186 -11.28 -15.28 14.19
N ALA A 187 -11.26 -14.01 13.81
CA ALA A 187 -10.03 -13.25 13.67
C ALA A 187 -9.31 -13.04 15.02
N LYS A 188 -10.06 -12.75 16.09
CA LYS A 188 -9.54 -12.70 17.47
C LYS A 188 -9.01 -14.06 17.93
N ALA A 189 -9.78 -15.13 17.72
CA ALA A 189 -9.38 -16.48 18.10
C ALA A 189 -8.15 -16.98 17.33
N SER A 190 -7.99 -16.57 16.08
CA SER A 190 -6.84 -16.87 15.22
C SER A 190 -5.63 -15.98 15.50
N GLY A 191 -5.69 -15.08 16.49
CA GLY A 191 -4.60 -14.15 16.80
C GLY A 191 -4.27 -13.17 15.67
N MET A 192 -5.16 -13.03 14.67
CA MET A 192 -5.07 -11.98 13.66
C MET A 192 -5.35 -10.61 14.29
N ILE A 193 -6.26 -10.57 15.27
CA ILE A 193 -6.56 -9.41 16.12
C ILE A 193 -5.96 -9.66 17.51
N SER A 194 -5.04 -8.79 17.95
CA SER A 194 -4.50 -8.81 19.30
C SER A 194 -5.56 -8.35 20.31
N ASN A 195 -5.79 -9.15 21.37
CA ASN A 195 -6.76 -8.86 22.43
C ASN A 195 -6.34 -7.72 23.38
N GLU A 196 -5.17 -7.12 23.18
CA GLU A 196 -4.68 -6.02 24.03
C GLU A 196 -5.04 -4.68 23.40
N ASN A 197 -5.53 -3.75 24.23
CA ASN A 197 -5.66 -2.33 23.90
C ASN A 197 -4.28 -1.71 23.61
N SER A 198 -3.70 -2.00 22.45
CA SER A 198 -2.36 -1.56 22.07
C SER A 198 -2.38 -0.81 20.74
N ASN A 199 -2.36 0.52 20.80
CA ASN A 199 -1.79 1.50 19.84
C ASN A 199 -1.79 1.17 18.33
N MET A 200 -2.76 0.42 17.81
CA MET A 200 -2.83 0.11 16.39
C MET A 200 -3.40 1.33 15.66
N THR A 201 -2.74 1.75 14.58
CA THR A 201 -3.21 2.91 13.82
C THR A 201 -4.52 2.59 13.12
N ARG A 202 -5.27 3.62 12.72
CA ARG A 202 -6.51 3.45 11.97
C ARG A 202 -6.26 2.66 10.67
N GLU A 203 -5.10 2.87 10.06
CA GLU A 203 -4.67 2.24 8.83
C GLU A 203 -4.38 0.74 9.01
N GLU A 204 -3.78 0.36 10.15
CA GLU A 204 -3.53 -1.03 10.50
C GLU A 204 -4.83 -1.78 10.78
N ILE A 205 -5.79 -1.15 11.46
CA ILE A 205 -7.15 -1.69 11.68
C ILE A 205 -7.86 -1.90 10.33
N GLN A 206 -7.79 -0.94 9.41
CA GLN A 206 -8.41 -1.07 8.09
C GLN A 206 -7.79 -2.23 7.29
N CYS A 207 -6.46 -2.33 7.26
CA CYS A 207 -5.75 -3.44 6.62
C CYS A 207 -6.15 -4.80 7.20
N GLN A 208 -6.28 -4.88 8.52
CA GLN A 208 -6.71 -6.08 9.21
C GLN A 208 -8.15 -6.47 8.83
N SER A 209 -9.08 -5.51 8.78
CA SER A 209 -10.45 -5.76 8.31
C SER A 209 -10.47 -6.27 6.87
N GLU A 210 -9.67 -5.69 5.98
CA GLU A 210 -9.53 -6.17 4.59
C GLU A 210 -8.95 -7.60 4.50
N LEU A 211 -8.03 -7.96 5.40
CA LEU A 211 -7.47 -9.31 5.48
C LEU A 211 -8.50 -10.34 5.94
N ILE A 212 -9.28 -10.02 6.97
CA ILE A 212 -10.33 -10.89 7.50
C ILE A 212 -11.35 -11.23 6.41
N ASP A 213 -11.73 -10.24 5.62
CA ASP A 213 -12.60 -10.41 4.47
C ASP A 213 -11.93 -11.26 3.37
N LEU A 214 -10.68 -10.97 2.99
CA LEU A 214 -10.02 -11.59 1.84
C LEU A 214 -9.57 -13.04 2.07
N ILE A 215 -9.17 -13.41 3.29
CA ILE A 215 -8.57 -14.72 3.60
C ILE A 215 -9.52 -15.89 3.26
N PRO A 216 -10.81 -15.89 3.66
CA PRO A 216 -11.76 -16.91 3.21
C PRO A 216 -11.80 -17.07 1.69
N HIS A 217 -11.69 -15.97 0.95
CA HIS A 217 -11.69 -16.05 -0.51
C HIS A 217 -10.44 -16.72 -1.07
N ILE A 218 -9.28 -16.44 -0.47
CA ILE A 218 -8.01 -17.09 -0.79
C ILE A 218 -8.02 -18.58 -0.44
N GLU A 219 -8.61 -18.96 0.69
CA GLU A 219 -8.76 -20.36 1.08
C GLU A 219 -9.56 -21.15 0.05
N GLU A 220 -10.67 -20.59 -0.45
CA GLU A 220 -11.48 -21.22 -1.50
C GLU A 220 -10.72 -21.36 -2.83
N ALA A 221 -10.06 -20.30 -3.29
CA ALA A 221 -9.27 -20.35 -4.53
C ALA A 221 -8.13 -21.39 -4.44
N ASN A 222 -7.48 -21.48 -3.28
CA ASN A 222 -6.47 -22.51 -3.02
C ASN A 222 -7.06 -23.91 -2.98
N ALA A 223 -8.25 -24.10 -2.40
CA ALA A 223 -8.93 -25.39 -2.38
C ALA A 223 -9.24 -25.88 -3.81
N VAL A 224 -9.71 -24.98 -4.68
CA VAL A 224 -9.90 -25.30 -6.10
C VAL A 224 -8.57 -25.61 -6.78
N SER A 225 -7.52 -24.80 -6.55
CA SER A 225 -6.18 -25.06 -7.09
C SER A 225 -5.62 -26.43 -6.67
N ILE A 226 -5.91 -26.85 -5.43
CA ILE A 226 -5.55 -28.17 -4.89
C ILE A 226 -6.34 -29.26 -5.60
N ALA A 227 -7.66 -29.13 -5.69
CA ALA A 227 -8.54 -30.12 -6.32
C ALA A 227 -8.19 -30.35 -7.80
N LEU A 228 -7.83 -29.28 -8.51
CA LEU A 228 -7.51 -29.30 -9.94
C LEU A 228 -5.99 -29.40 -10.23
N ASP A 229 -5.16 -29.56 -9.19
CA ASP A 229 -3.70 -29.66 -9.26
C ASP A 229 -3.02 -28.56 -10.12
N LYS A 230 -3.51 -27.32 -10.04
CA LYS A 230 -3.11 -26.21 -10.93
C LYS A 230 -1.68 -25.68 -10.72
N LYS A 231 -0.98 -26.15 -9.68
CA LYS A 231 0.36 -25.70 -9.27
C LYS A 231 0.45 -24.21 -8.88
N VAL A 232 -0.67 -23.59 -8.56
CA VAL A 232 -0.76 -22.16 -8.21
C VAL A 232 -1.21 -21.99 -6.76
N ILE A 233 -0.51 -21.14 -6.00
CA ILE A 233 -0.87 -20.80 -4.62
C ILE A 233 -1.16 -19.31 -4.52
N PHE A 234 -2.27 -19.00 -3.86
CA PHE A 234 -2.70 -17.64 -3.52
C PHE A 234 -2.35 -17.35 -2.05
N THR A 235 -1.82 -16.16 -1.76
CA THR A 235 -1.45 -15.76 -0.39
C THR A 235 -1.72 -14.29 -0.18
N ALA A 236 -2.39 -13.94 0.93
CA ALA A 236 -2.65 -12.55 1.29
C ALA A 236 -1.33 -11.84 1.59
N LEU A 237 -1.20 -10.61 1.10
CA LEU A 237 0.00 -9.81 1.23
C LEU A 237 -0.38 -8.38 1.65
N PRO A 238 -0.26 -8.00 2.93
CA PRO A 238 -0.32 -6.59 3.28
C PRO A 238 0.88 -5.85 2.68
N VAL A 239 0.66 -4.65 2.18
CA VAL A 239 1.74 -3.85 1.63
C VAL A 239 1.65 -2.43 2.18
N SER A 240 2.75 -1.90 2.71
CA SER A 240 2.84 -0.52 3.17
C SER A 240 2.85 0.47 2.00
N ALA A 241 2.58 1.73 2.28
CA ALA A 241 2.69 2.83 1.31
C ALA A 241 4.08 2.87 0.64
N ASP A 242 5.12 2.84 1.46
CA ASP A 242 6.50 2.98 1.01
C ASP A 242 6.93 1.84 0.08
N ALA A 243 6.52 0.61 0.38
CA ALA A 243 6.82 -0.53 -0.49
C ALA A 243 6.15 -0.39 -1.88
N ARG A 244 4.94 0.19 -1.92
CA ARG A 244 4.25 0.52 -3.20
C ARG A 244 4.84 1.75 -3.89
N GLY A 245 5.71 2.50 -3.22
CA GLY A 245 6.17 3.79 -3.71
C GLY A 245 5.06 4.85 -3.71
N ALA A 246 4.15 4.76 -2.75
CA ALA A 246 3.02 5.67 -2.61
C ALA A 246 3.25 6.66 -1.46
N TYR A 247 2.81 7.90 -1.65
CA TYR A 247 2.91 8.96 -0.64
C TYR A 247 1.77 8.90 0.39
N ASP A 248 0.73 8.09 0.15
CA ASP A 248 -0.42 7.91 1.04
C ASP A 248 -0.18 6.76 2.04
N GLY A 249 -0.05 7.08 3.33
CA GLY A 249 0.37 6.18 4.41
C GLY A 249 -0.55 4.98 4.75
N LYS A 250 -1.45 4.58 3.85
CA LYS A 250 -2.38 3.46 4.08
C LYS A 250 -1.75 2.14 3.72
N PHE A 251 -1.91 1.13 4.57
CA PHE A 251 -1.70 -0.24 4.14
C PHE A 251 -2.79 -0.64 3.14
N LYS A 252 -2.43 -1.52 2.20
CA LYS A 252 -3.37 -2.11 1.24
C LYS A 252 -3.08 -3.60 1.16
N VAL A 253 -4.13 -4.40 1.03
CA VAL A 253 -4.00 -5.85 0.90
C VAL A 253 -3.97 -6.25 -0.57
N PHE A 254 -2.96 -7.04 -0.92
CA PHE A 254 -2.78 -7.64 -2.25
C PHE A 254 -2.81 -9.17 -2.14
N VAL A 255 -2.83 -9.85 -3.27
CA VAL A 255 -2.72 -11.31 -3.36
C VAL A 255 -1.47 -11.69 -4.14
N SER A 256 -0.54 -12.37 -3.46
CA SER A 256 0.60 -13.02 -4.11
C SER A 256 0.09 -14.29 -4.81
N VAL A 257 0.31 -14.40 -6.12
CA VAL A 257 -0.08 -15.53 -6.95
C VAL A 257 1.18 -16.22 -7.44
N LYS A 258 1.48 -17.40 -6.91
CA LYS A 258 2.73 -18.11 -7.18
C LYS A 258 2.47 -19.40 -7.93
N ASN A 259 3.01 -19.53 -9.13
CA ASN A 259 3.13 -20.81 -9.81
C ASN A 259 4.46 -21.46 -9.42
N PHE A 260 4.43 -22.42 -8.50
CA PHE A 260 5.66 -23.01 -7.96
C PHE A 260 6.35 -23.96 -8.94
N ALA A 261 5.63 -24.51 -9.92
CA ALA A 261 6.22 -25.38 -10.94
C ALA A 261 7.04 -24.59 -11.95
N LEU A 262 6.62 -23.37 -12.28
CA LEU A 262 7.33 -22.46 -13.19
C LEU A 262 8.27 -21.49 -12.44
N GLY A 263 8.14 -21.38 -11.12
CA GLY A 263 8.91 -20.40 -10.33
C GLY A 263 8.47 -18.95 -10.56
N LEU A 264 7.27 -18.75 -11.12
CA LEU A 264 6.71 -17.44 -11.44
C LEU A 264 5.83 -16.93 -10.29
N GLU A 265 5.82 -15.61 -10.11
CA GLU A 265 5.04 -14.98 -9.05
C GLU A 265 4.56 -13.58 -9.43
N TRP A 266 3.27 -13.33 -9.23
CA TRP A 266 2.62 -12.03 -9.47
C TRP A 266 1.99 -11.51 -8.18
N ILE A 267 1.73 -10.21 -8.15
CA ILE A 267 1.02 -9.55 -7.05
C ILE A 267 -0.21 -8.88 -7.65
N TRP A 268 -1.38 -9.44 -7.37
CA TRP A 268 -2.67 -8.93 -7.84
C TRP A 268 -3.30 -8.02 -6.80
N THR A 269 -4.09 -7.05 -7.25
CA THR A 269 -4.98 -6.29 -6.37
C THR A 269 -6.12 -7.20 -5.88
N LYS A 270 -6.79 -6.78 -4.82
CA LYS A 270 -7.98 -7.48 -4.29
C LYS A 270 -9.04 -7.65 -5.38
N GLU A 271 -9.32 -6.59 -6.13
CA GLU A 271 -10.35 -6.55 -7.17
C GLU A 271 -10.05 -7.58 -8.26
N LYS A 272 -8.84 -7.52 -8.83
CA LYS A 272 -8.40 -8.49 -9.85
C LYS A 272 -8.48 -9.93 -9.35
N PHE A 273 -8.11 -10.19 -8.10
CA PHE A 273 -8.23 -11.52 -7.51
C PHE A 273 -9.68 -11.97 -7.38
N MET A 274 -10.59 -11.09 -6.94
CA MET A 274 -12.01 -11.41 -6.80
C MET A 274 -12.67 -11.72 -8.15
N ASP A 275 -12.31 -10.96 -9.20
CA ASP A 275 -12.76 -11.23 -10.56
C ASP A 275 -12.28 -12.61 -11.02
N ARG A 276 -10.96 -12.87 -10.91
CA ARG A 276 -10.34 -14.15 -11.27
C ARG A 276 -10.91 -15.32 -10.46
N LYS A 277 -11.21 -15.10 -9.18
CA LYS A 277 -11.79 -16.11 -8.31
C LYS A 277 -13.18 -16.54 -8.79
N SER A 278 -13.98 -15.61 -9.32
CA SER A 278 -15.31 -15.94 -9.85
C SER A 278 -15.20 -16.96 -10.99
N ASP A 279 -14.26 -16.74 -11.92
CA ASP A 279 -13.93 -17.70 -12.98
C ASP A 279 -13.38 -19.04 -12.41
N ILE A 280 -12.53 -18.98 -11.39
CA ILE A 280 -11.96 -20.18 -10.72
C ILE A 280 -13.07 -21.06 -10.12
N ILE A 281 -14.06 -20.44 -9.47
CA ILE A 281 -15.21 -21.16 -8.88
C ILE A 281 -16.04 -21.81 -9.99
N GLU A 282 -16.24 -21.12 -11.10
CA GLU A 282 -16.99 -21.67 -12.22
C GLU A 282 -16.33 -22.92 -12.80
N ILE A 283 -15.01 -22.89 -13.01
CA ILE A 283 -14.23 -24.08 -13.42
C ILE A 283 -14.43 -25.24 -12.45
N TYR A 284 -14.44 -24.97 -11.14
CA TYR A 284 -14.61 -26.00 -10.14
C TYR A 284 -16.00 -26.64 -10.21
N ASN A 285 -17.04 -25.86 -10.43
CA ASN A 285 -18.41 -26.36 -10.54
C ASN A 285 -18.56 -27.25 -11.78
N ASP A 286 -18.04 -26.84 -12.94
CA ASP A 286 -18.00 -27.67 -14.16
C ASP A 286 -17.31 -29.02 -13.87
N PHE A 287 -16.15 -28.97 -13.23
CA PHE A 287 -15.40 -30.18 -12.89
C PHE A 287 -16.14 -31.08 -11.88
N LYS A 288 -16.82 -30.49 -10.90
CA LYS A 288 -17.52 -31.23 -9.85
C LYS A 288 -18.73 -31.98 -10.40
N ASP A 289 -19.47 -31.38 -11.33
CA ASP A 289 -20.70 -31.96 -11.87
C ASP A 289 -20.42 -33.02 -12.94
N ASP A 290 -19.49 -32.76 -13.86
CA ASP A 290 -19.23 -33.63 -15.03
C ASP A 290 -17.91 -34.42 -14.95
N GLY A 291 -17.12 -34.22 -13.90
CA GLY A 291 -15.75 -34.76 -13.78
C GLY A 291 -14.78 -34.20 -14.84
N LYS A 292 -15.21 -33.18 -15.60
CA LYS A 292 -14.49 -32.59 -16.73
C LYS A 292 -14.63 -31.08 -16.69
N ILE A 293 -13.51 -30.38 -16.87
CA ILE A 293 -13.53 -28.94 -17.07
C ILE A 293 -14.05 -28.66 -18.49
N ASN A 294 -14.93 -27.66 -18.65
CA ASN A 294 -15.35 -27.18 -19.96
C ASN A 294 -14.16 -26.55 -20.71
N GLN A 295 -13.46 -27.38 -21.50
CA GLN A 295 -12.23 -26.97 -22.17
C GLN A 295 -12.46 -25.89 -23.23
N GLU A 296 -13.66 -25.78 -23.82
CA GLU A 296 -13.95 -24.77 -24.83
C GLU A 296 -14.04 -23.37 -24.22
N LYS A 297 -14.69 -23.25 -23.06
CA LYS A 297 -14.85 -21.98 -22.33
C LYS A 297 -13.51 -21.41 -21.88
N PHE A 298 -12.58 -22.27 -21.45
CA PHE A 298 -11.26 -21.87 -20.93
C PHE A 298 -10.11 -22.11 -21.93
N LYS A 299 -10.43 -22.41 -23.20
CA LYS A 299 -9.41 -22.66 -24.24
C LYS A 299 -8.57 -21.42 -24.53
N ALA A 300 -9.20 -20.25 -24.49
CA ALA A 300 -8.56 -18.97 -24.79
C ALA A 300 -7.90 -18.33 -23.55
N TYR A 301 -8.23 -18.81 -22.35
CA TYR A 301 -7.88 -18.14 -21.11
C TYR A 301 -7.99 -19.07 -19.90
N ASP A 302 -6.94 -19.11 -19.09
CA ASP A 302 -6.89 -19.84 -17.82
C ASP A 302 -6.87 -18.83 -16.66
N PRO A 303 -7.86 -18.83 -15.75
CA PRO A 303 -7.91 -17.85 -14.66
C PRO A 303 -6.80 -18.06 -13.61
N PHE A 304 -6.11 -19.20 -13.61
CA PHE A 304 -4.91 -19.45 -12.81
C PHE A 304 -3.62 -18.97 -13.49
N HIS A 305 -3.70 -18.52 -14.74
CA HIS A 305 -2.54 -18.09 -15.52
C HIS A 305 -2.44 -16.58 -15.61
N GLU A 306 -1.22 -16.11 -15.52
CA GLU A 306 -0.80 -14.76 -15.83
C GLU A 306 0.45 -14.84 -16.72
N SER A 307 0.55 -13.96 -17.71
CA SER A 307 1.69 -14.00 -18.63
C SER A 307 2.98 -13.59 -17.90
N PRO A 308 4.13 -14.25 -18.18
CA PRO A 308 5.43 -13.75 -17.76
C PRO A 308 5.72 -12.34 -18.32
N ASP A 309 5.13 -11.99 -19.47
CA ASP A 309 5.26 -10.67 -20.11
C ASP A 309 4.41 -9.58 -19.42
N THR A 310 3.57 -9.95 -18.45
CA THR A 310 2.80 -8.98 -17.67
C THR A 310 3.77 -8.21 -16.75
N PRO A 311 3.90 -6.87 -16.87
CA PRO A 311 4.81 -6.09 -16.03
C PRO A 311 4.44 -6.19 -14.55
N ASN A 312 5.43 -6.43 -13.70
CA ASN A 312 5.28 -6.54 -12.26
C ASN A 312 6.21 -5.57 -11.54
N LEU A 313 5.71 -4.94 -10.47
CA LEU A 313 6.51 -4.13 -9.58
C LEU A 313 7.39 -5.03 -8.72
N ILE A 314 8.71 -4.93 -8.90
CA ILE A 314 9.68 -5.65 -8.06
C ILE A 314 9.77 -4.98 -6.69
N GLY A 315 9.82 -3.64 -6.69
CA GLY A 315 9.93 -2.83 -5.49
C GLY A 315 10.26 -1.37 -5.78
N SER A 316 10.40 -0.60 -4.70
CA SER A 316 10.63 0.85 -4.75
C SER A 316 11.93 1.23 -4.05
N ALA A 317 12.67 2.17 -4.63
CA ALA A 317 13.82 2.82 -4.02
C ALA A 317 13.41 4.22 -3.51
N MET A 318 13.72 4.51 -2.25
CA MET A 318 13.40 5.78 -1.58
C MET A 318 14.57 6.76 -1.67
N VAL A 319 14.52 7.67 -2.64
CA VAL A 319 15.58 8.67 -2.84
C VAL A 319 15.24 9.92 -2.06
N PHE A 320 15.97 10.27 -1.01
CA PHE A 320 15.71 11.53 -0.28
C PHE A 320 16.43 12.69 -0.97
N PRO A 321 15.70 13.63 -1.61
CA PRO A 321 16.31 14.69 -2.38
C PRO A 321 16.74 15.87 -1.49
N LYS A 322 16.80 15.78 -0.17
CA LYS A 322 17.09 16.94 0.71
C LYS A 322 18.35 17.72 0.31
N ALA A 323 19.40 17.04 -0.16
CA ALA A 323 20.62 17.67 -0.67
C ALA A 323 20.37 18.61 -1.88
N PHE A 324 19.38 18.29 -2.72
CA PHE A 324 18.92 19.12 -3.84
C PHE A 324 18.48 20.51 -3.37
N ALA A 325 17.78 20.62 -2.23
CA ALA A 325 17.34 21.90 -1.68
C ALA A 325 18.51 22.85 -1.36
N TYR A 326 19.68 22.28 -1.09
CA TYR A 326 20.90 23.02 -0.78
C TYR A 326 21.82 23.18 -2.00
N MET A 327 21.34 22.85 -3.22
CA MET A 327 22.12 22.84 -4.46
C MET A 327 23.37 21.96 -4.36
N LEU A 328 23.23 20.81 -3.70
CA LEU A 328 24.29 19.82 -3.53
C LEU A 328 24.03 18.60 -4.40
N LYS A 329 25.12 18.00 -4.87
CA LYS A 329 25.10 16.69 -5.50
C LYS A 329 24.71 15.62 -4.48
N ASN A 330 23.80 14.73 -4.87
CA ASN A 330 23.45 13.54 -4.12
C ASN A 330 23.79 12.31 -4.98
N LYS A 331 24.59 11.37 -4.47
CA LYS A 331 24.87 10.10 -5.14
C LYS A 331 24.93 9.00 -4.10
N ASP A 332 24.08 7.99 -4.23
CA ASP A 332 24.02 6.87 -3.29
C ASP A 332 23.49 5.60 -3.95
N ASP A 333 23.67 4.47 -3.26
CA ASP A 333 23.09 3.17 -3.58
C ASP A 333 21.83 2.95 -2.74
N TYR A 334 20.66 3.16 -3.35
CA TYR A 334 19.37 3.06 -2.69
C TYR A 334 18.87 1.62 -2.67
N LYS A 335 18.46 1.14 -1.50
CA LYS A 335 17.89 -0.21 -1.36
C LYS A 335 16.53 -0.29 -2.02
N ILE A 336 16.27 -1.37 -2.74
CA ILE A 336 14.97 -1.64 -3.36
C ILE A 336 14.14 -2.45 -2.37
N ILE A 337 13.02 -1.89 -1.93
CA ILE A 337 12.06 -2.53 -1.03
C ILE A 337 10.97 -3.18 -1.88
N SER A 338 10.91 -4.51 -1.85
CA SER A 338 9.80 -5.24 -2.48
C SER A 338 8.49 -5.05 -1.73
N LEU A 339 7.38 -5.38 -2.41
CA LEU A 339 6.05 -5.39 -1.80
C LEU A 339 5.91 -6.39 -0.64
N LYS A 340 6.85 -7.34 -0.51
CA LYS A 340 6.94 -8.28 0.63
C LYS A 340 7.81 -7.74 1.78
N SER A 341 8.14 -6.45 1.75
CA SER A 341 9.05 -5.76 2.69
C SER A 341 10.44 -6.40 2.81
N LYS A 342 10.90 -7.07 1.74
CA LYS A 342 12.25 -7.64 1.64
C LYS A 342 13.10 -6.78 0.71
N GLN A 343 14.40 -6.68 1.01
CA GLN A 343 15.35 -6.07 0.10
C GLN A 343 15.48 -6.93 -1.17
N ALA A 344 15.10 -6.39 -2.33
CA ALA A 344 15.19 -7.09 -3.62
C ALA A 344 16.53 -6.85 -4.34
N GLY A 345 17.20 -5.74 -4.05
CA GLY A 345 18.43 -5.28 -4.69
C GLY A 345 18.79 -3.87 -4.24
N SER A 346 19.63 -3.19 -5.02
CA SER A 346 19.93 -1.75 -4.85
C SER A 346 20.06 -1.03 -6.19
N LEU A 347 19.78 0.27 -6.20
CA LEU A 347 19.79 1.13 -7.37
C LEU A 347 20.72 2.34 -7.12
N ASN A 348 21.73 2.52 -7.95
CA ASN A 348 22.60 3.69 -7.93
C ASN A 348 21.88 4.87 -8.59
N VAL A 349 21.64 5.93 -7.82
CA VAL A 349 20.97 7.14 -8.30
C VAL A 349 21.83 8.34 -7.95
N GLU A 350 21.95 9.26 -8.89
CA GLU A 350 22.67 10.52 -8.71
C GLU A 350 21.79 11.70 -9.14
N ILE A 351 21.66 12.70 -8.27
CA ILE A 351 20.95 13.95 -8.53
C ILE A 351 22.00 15.08 -8.45
N VAL A 352 22.15 15.85 -9.53
CA VAL A 352 23.17 16.90 -9.62
C VAL A 352 22.54 18.22 -10.05
N PRO A 353 22.81 19.34 -9.32
CA PRO A 353 22.48 20.67 -9.81
C PRO A 353 23.18 20.94 -11.15
N CYS A 354 22.46 21.51 -12.11
CA CYS A 354 23.02 21.86 -13.40
C CYS A 354 22.52 23.22 -13.89
N ASN A 355 23.21 23.77 -14.89
CA ASN A 355 22.74 24.97 -15.57
C ASN A 355 21.56 24.63 -16.51
N GLY A 356 20.96 25.66 -17.11
CA GLY A 356 19.85 25.48 -18.07
C GLY A 356 20.19 24.65 -19.32
N GLN A 357 21.48 24.36 -19.57
CA GLN A 357 21.97 23.53 -20.66
C GLN A 357 22.31 22.09 -20.22
N GLY A 358 22.01 21.71 -18.97
CA GLY A 358 22.22 20.36 -18.45
C GLY A 358 23.67 20.06 -18.03
N LYS A 359 24.55 21.07 -18.02
CA LYS A 359 25.93 20.90 -17.54
C LYS A 359 25.94 20.98 -16.02
N PRO A 360 26.48 19.97 -15.31
CA PRO A 360 26.63 20.00 -13.85
C PRO A 360 27.33 21.28 -13.38
N LEU A 361 26.84 21.87 -12.30
CA LEU A 361 27.49 23.01 -11.67
C LEU A 361 28.84 22.57 -11.09
N THR A 362 29.91 23.24 -11.48
CA THR A 362 31.27 22.94 -11.03
C THR A 362 31.59 23.53 -9.66
N ASP A 363 30.97 24.67 -9.34
CA ASP A 363 31.11 25.32 -8.03
C ASP A 363 29.79 25.17 -7.26
N PRO A 364 29.83 24.68 -6.00
CA PRO A 364 28.61 24.51 -5.21
C PRO A 364 27.96 25.88 -4.96
N ILE A 365 26.73 26.07 -5.44
CA ILE A 365 25.91 27.22 -5.05
C ILE A 365 25.60 27.04 -3.58
N GLN A 366 26.13 27.92 -2.74
CA GLN A 366 25.94 27.84 -1.30
C GLN A 366 24.55 28.38 -0.95
N ILE A 367 23.63 27.48 -0.67
CA ILE A 367 22.33 27.79 -0.06
C ILE A 367 22.42 27.44 1.42
N ASN A 368 22.03 28.36 2.29
CA ASN A 368 22.00 28.16 3.75
C ASN A 368 20.57 27.94 4.24
N ASP A 369 19.63 28.74 3.72
CA ASP A 369 18.20 28.53 3.94
C ASP A 369 17.47 28.39 2.60
N PRO A 370 17.16 27.16 2.18
CA PRO A 370 16.43 26.91 0.93
C PRO A 370 15.09 27.66 0.85
N ARG A 371 14.39 27.86 1.97
CA ARG A 371 13.09 28.55 1.97
C ARG A 371 13.27 30.06 1.81
N ALA A 372 14.25 30.67 2.45
CA ALA A 372 14.52 32.09 2.26
C ALA A 372 15.13 32.38 0.87
N GLU A 373 15.96 31.46 0.36
CA GLU A 373 16.82 31.75 -0.79
C GLU A 373 16.32 31.18 -2.11
N LEU A 374 15.48 30.15 -2.15
CA LEU A 374 15.05 29.53 -3.41
C LEU A 374 13.59 29.77 -3.77
N VAL A 375 12.74 30.23 -2.84
CA VAL A 375 11.31 30.45 -3.14
C VAL A 375 11.12 31.31 -4.40
N ASN A 376 10.30 30.81 -5.32
CA ASN A 376 9.99 31.39 -6.63
C ASN A 376 11.17 31.52 -7.60
N LYS A 377 12.32 30.91 -7.31
CA LYS A 377 13.46 30.86 -8.24
C LYS A 377 13.40 29.61 -9.11
N THR A 378 13.94 29.73 -10.33
CA THR A 378 14.14 28.57 -11.21
C THR A 378 15.32 27.76 -10.72
N VAL A 379 15.10 26.44 -10.60
CA VAL A 379 16.13 25.49 -10.19
C VAL A 379 16.19 24.34 -11.21
N THR A 380 17.39 23.91 -11.56
CA THR A 380 17.61 22.94 -12.64
C THR A 380 18.56 21.83 -12.20
N PHE A 381 18.17 20.59 -12.45
CA PHE A 381 18.90 19.41 -11.99
C PHE A 381 18.88 18.28 -13.00
N LEU A 382 19.91 17.47 -12.94
CA LEU A 382 20.06 16.25 -13.70
C LEU A 382 19.81 15.06 -12.78
N ILE A 383 18.88 14.19 -13.13
CA ILE A 383 18.68 12.90 -12.45
C ILE A 383 19.29 11.82 -13.33
N ASN A 384 20.27 11.14 -12.77
CA ASN A 384 20.97 10.01 -13.36
C ASN A 384 20.54 8.73 -12.64
N ILE A 385 20.01 7.77 -13.38
CA ILE A 385 19.76 6.41 -12.89
C ILE A 385 20.78 5.51 -13.58
N ALA A 386 21.76 5.06 -12.82
CA ALA A 386 22.93 4.37 -13.33
C ALA A 386 22.75 2.85 -13.26
N GLU A 387 23.10 2.24 -12.13
CA GLU A 387 23.29 0.78 -12.03
C GLU A 387 22.31 0.11 -11.06
N LEU A 388 21.80 -1.05 -11.47
CA LEU A 388 20.94 -1.94 -10.71
C LEU A 388 21.75 -3.15 -10.21
N ASN A 389 21.86 -3.30 -8.90
CA ASN A 389 22.72 -4.31 -8.29
C ASN A 389 21.92 -5.34 -7.49
N ASN A 390 22.41 -6.58 -7.50
CA ASN A 390 21.92 -7.69 -6.67
C ASN A 390 20.44 -8.07 -6.87
N LEU A 391 19.90 -7.91 -8.08
CA LEU A 391 18.55 -8.36 -8.41
C LEU A 391 18.54 -9.88 -8.71
N GLY A 392 17.47 -10.58 -8.31
CA GLY A 392 17.30 -12.01 -8.59
C GLY A 392 17.28 -12.34 -10.09
N PRO A 393 17.66 -13.57 -10.49
CA PRO A 393 17.85 -13.91 -11.90
C PRO A 393 16.55 -14.09 -12.70
N ARG A 394 15.38 -14.03 -12.04
CA ARG A 394 14.06 -14.35 -12.63
C ARG A 394 13.44 -13.22 -13.46
N TYR A 395 13.99 -12.02 -13.38
CA TYR A 395 13.42 -10.83 -14.00
C TYR A 395 13.98 -10.60 -15.41
N GLU A 396 13.15 -10.10 -16.30
CA GLU A 396 13.50 -9.66 -17.65
C GLU A 396 12.85 -8.30 -17.94
N ASP A 397 13.32 -7.61 -18.99
CA ASP A 397 12.81 -6.31 -19.45
C ASP A 397 12.56 -5.31 -18.30
N ILE A 398 13.62 -5.11 -17.51
CA ILE A 398 13.58 -4.34 -16.28
C ILE A 398 13.67 -2.85 -16.62
N TYR A 399 12.81 -2.01 -16.05
CA TYR A 399 12.86 -0.56 -16.20
C TYR A 399 12.54 0.16 -14.89
N CYS A 400 13.00 1.40 -14.76
CA CYS A 400 12.60 2.27 -13.68
C CYS A 400 11.51 3.23 -14.14
N GLN A 401 10.58 3.55 -13.23
CA GLN A 401 9.65 4.65 -13.41
C GLN A 401 9.52 5.50 -12.14
N PHE A 402 9.26 6.78 -12.30
CA PHE A 402 9.06 7.71 -11.19
C PHE A 402 8.24 8.92 -11.62
N GLU A 403 7.66 9.61 -10.65
CA GLU A 403 6.90 10.85 -10.81
C GLU A 403 7.56 11.93 -9.96
N LEU A 404 7.57 13.17 -10.45
CA LEU A 404 8.12 14.30 -9.74
C LEU A 404 7.00 15.12 -9.09
N PRO A 405 7.26 15.75 -7.93
CA PRO A 405 6.25 16.54 -7.22
C PRO A 405 5.72 17.69 -8.09
N GLY A 406 4.39 17.78 -8.20
CA GLY A 406 3.73 18.82 -9.00
C GLY A 406 3.78 18.57 -10.51
N ASP A 407 4.23 17.40 -10.95
CA ASP A 407 4.24 16.96 -12.34
C ASP A 407 3.39 15.68 -12.48
N GLN A 408 2.51 15.65 -13.48
CA GLN A 408 1.66 14.47 -13.78
C GLN A 408 2.35 13.48 -14.73
N THR A 409 3.56 13.80 -15.17
CA THR A 409 4.32 12.96 -16.10
C THR A 409 4.98 11.79 -15.37
N ILE A 410 4.68 10.57 -15.82
CA ILE A 410 5.43 9.38 -15.43
C ILE A 410 6.69 9.28 -16.30
N TYR A 411 7.85 9.43 -15.68
CA TYR A 411 9.15 9.27 -16.33
C TYR A 411 9.57 7.81 -16.31
N LYS A 412 9.99 7.28 -17.47
CA LYS A 412 10.44 5.90 -17.62
C LYS A 412 11.85 5.83 -18.23
N THR A 413 12.66 4.91 -17.73
CA THR A 413 13.93 4.55 -18.37
C THR A 413 13.68 3.64 -19.58
N LYS A 414 14.72 3.41 -20.41
CA LYS A 414 14.70 2.26 -21.32
C LYS A 414 14.79 0.97 -20.50
N SER A 415 14.24 -0.11 -21.05
CA SER A 415 14.35 -1.43 -20.43
C SER A 415 15.76 -2.03 -20.61
N ILE A 416 16.23 -2.74 -19.60
CA ILE A 416 17.47 -3.52 -19.61
C ILE A 416 17.16 -5.01 -19.46
N LYS A 417 18.02 -5.87 -20.01
CA LYS A 417 17.86 -7.33 -19.92
C LYS A 417 18.46 -7.88 -18.64
N GLY A 418 17.63 -8.59 -17.86
CA GLY A 418 18.01 -9.11 -16.54
C GLY A 418 19.16 -10.12 -16.57
N GLY A 419 20.21 -9.83 -15.79
CA GLY A 419 21.41 -10.67 -15.62
C GLY A 419 22.51 -10.48 -16.66
N LYS A 420 22.32 -9.58 -17.65
CA LYS A 420 23.35 -9.23 -18.66
C LYS A 420 23.75 -7.77 -18.61
N ASP A 421 22.76 -6.88 -18.48
CA ASP A 421 22.96 -5.45 -18.36
C ASP A 421 22.38 -4.99 -17.02
N ASN A 422 23.16 -4.21 -16.28
CA ASN A 422 22.76 -3.62 -15.04
C ASN A 422 22.66 -2.09 -15.13
N ASN A 423 23.00 -1.46 -16.26
CA ASN A 423 23.10 -0.01 -16.35
C ASN A 423 22.02 0.59 -17.25
N PHE A 424 21.13 1.40 -16.67
CA PHE A 424 20.05 2.05 -17.40
C PHE A 424 20.53 3.18 -18.32
N LYS A 425 21.72 3.76 -18.04
CA LYS A 425 22.28 4.94 -18.73
C LYS A 425 21.27 6.07 -18.86
N TYR A 426 20.41 6.23 -17.86
CA TYR A 426 19.37 7.24 -17.87
C TYR A 426 19.92 8.54 -17.28
N SER A 427 19.72 9.63 -18.00
CA SER A 427 20.11 10.98 -17.60
C SER A 427 19.09 11.95 -18.18
N LYS A 428 18.35 12.65 -17.32
CA LYS A 428 17.35 13.63 -17.76
C LYS A 428 17.42 14.90 -16.91
N GLN A 429 17.37 16.04 -17.60
CA GLN A 429 17.33 17.36 -16.98
C GLN A 429 15.89 17.73 -16.65
N PHE A 430 15.71 18.32 -15.47
CA PHE A 430 14.45 18.84 -14.99
C PHE A 430 14.63 20.28 -14.50
N THR A 431 13.67 21.13 -14.82
CA THR A 431 13.66 22.54 -14.44
C THR A 431 12.35 22.83 -13.72
N PHE A 432 12.44 23.40 -12.52
CA PHE A 432 11.29 23.71 -11.67
C PHE A 432 11.34 25.15 -11.22
N THR A 433 10.17 25.73 -10.99
CA THR A 433 10.05 26.90 -10.11
C THR A 433 9.92 26.39 -8.68
N ALA A 434 10.82 26.82 -7.79
CA ALA A 434 10.83 26.38 -6.40
C ALA A 434 9.68 27.02 -5.60
N THR A 435 8.49 26.45 -5.72
CA THR A 435 7.32 26.79 -4.91
C THR A 435 7.48 26.28 -3.47
N GLU A 436 6.70 26.80 -2.53
CA GLU A 436 6.72 26.30 -1.15
C GLU A 436 6.39 24.80 -1.06
N GLN A 437 5.44 24.32 -1.85
CA GLN A 437 5.06 22.90 -1.91
C GLN A 437 6.20 22.03 -2.44
N PHE A 438 6.89 22.50 -3.49
CA PHE A 438 8.03 21.80 -4.04
C PHE A 438 9.20 21.76 -3.04
N LEU A 439 9.50 22.89 -2.39
CA LEU A 439 10.51 22.97 -1.34
C LEU A 439 10.18 22.07 -0.14
N ASP A 440 8.91 22.02 0.27
CA ASP A 440 8.47 21.11 1.33
C ASP A 440 8.69 19.65 0.96
N PHE A 441 8.33 19.27 -0.28
CA PHE A 441 8.59 17.92 -0.78
C PHE A 441 10.07 17.58 -0.73
N ILE A 442 10.94 18.40 -1.32
CA ILE A 442 12.36 18.06 -1.42
C ILE A 442 13.05 18.04 -0.05
N LEU A 443 12.58 18.83 0.91
CA LEU A 443 13.16 18.91 2.25
C LEU A 443 12.72 17.78 3.17
N ASN A 444 11.46 17.33 3.02
CA ASN A 444 10.80 16.49 4.02
C ASN A 444 10.34 15.12 3.49
N LYS A 445 10.20 14.94 2.17
CA LYS A 445 9.71 13.71 1.55
C LYS A 445 10.83 13.00 0.79
N CYS A 446 10.55 11.79 0.32
CA CYS A 446 11.41 11.07 -0.60
C CYS A 446 10.81 11.08 -2.01
N LEU A 447 11.64 10.81 -3.02
CA LEU A 447 11.25 10.47 -4.37
C LEU A 447 11.24 8.95 -4.50
N TYR A 448 10.09 8.38 -4.84
CA TYR A 448 10.00 6.96 -5.14
C TYR A 448 10.42 6.68 -6.58
N ILE A 449 11.45 5.86 -6.74
CA ILE A 449 11.79 5.27 -8.02
C ILE A 449 11.37 3.80 -7.96
N GLN A 450 10.34 3.46 -8.73
CA GLN A 450 9.81 2.10 -8.82
C GLN A 450 10.56 1.31 -9.88
N ILE A 451 10.85 0.04 -9.58
CA ILE A 451 11.53 -0.88 -10.48
C ILE A 451 10.53 -1.93 -10.93
N TRP A 452 10.25 -1.94 -12.23
CA TRP A 452 9.30 -2.84 -12.88
C TRP A 452 10.04 -3.84 -13.76
N SER A 453 9.46 -5.00 -13.96
CA SER A 453 10.01 -6.03 -14.84
C SER A 453 8.94 -6.96 -15.37
N GLU A 454 9.23 -7.58 -16.48
CA GLU A 454 8.62 -8.85 -16.88
C GLU A 454 9.36 -10.00 -16.19
N GLN A 455 8.82 -11.21 -16.27
CA GLN A 455 9.44 -12.41 -15.73
C GLN A 455 9.99 -13.26 -16.87
N LYS A 456 11.14 -13.88 -16.64
CA LYS A 456 11.71 -14.81 -17.61
C LYS A 456 10.75 -15.95 -17.87
N HIS A 457 10.60 -16.30 -19.14
CA HIS A 457 9.92 -17.52 -19.57
C HIS A 457 10.72 -18.74 -19.09
N ALA A 458 10.37 -19.24 -17.91
CA ALA A 458 10.99 -20.40 -17.31
C ALA A 458 10.35 -21.69 -17.82
N LYS A 459 11.19 -22.69 -18.11
CA LYS A 459 10.70 -24.06 -18.27
C LYS A 459 10.25 -24.59 -16.90
N PRO A 460 9.23 -25.46 -16.84
CA PRO A 460 8.84 -26.10 -15.59
C PRO A 460 10.02 -26.79 -14.92
N ASP A 461 10.20 -26.54 -13.62
CA ASP A 461 11.22 -27.22 -12.82
C ASP A 461 10.86 -28.72 -12.70
N PRO A 462 11.72 -29.64 -13.16
CA PRO A 462 11.38 -31.07 -13.19
C PRO A 462 11.07 -31.70 -11.83
N LYS A 463 11.57 -31.11 -10.73
CA LYS A 463 11.29 -31.57 -9.37
C LYS A 463 9.99 -30.94 -8.87
N ALA A 464 9.82 -29.63 -9.05
CA ALA A 464 8.64 -28.91 -8.60
C ALA A 464 7.37 -29.37 -9.34
N SER A 465 7.46 -29.64 -10.63
CA SER A 465 6.32 -30.14 -11.43
C SER A 465 5.79 -31.50 -10.99
N LYS A 466 6.61 -32.33 -10.33
CA LYS A 466 6.19 -33.64 -9.81
C LYS A 466 5.42 -33.54 -8.50
N ILE A 467 5.51 -32.41 -7.81
CA ILE A 467 4.85 -32.20 -6.52
C ILE A 467 3.40 -31.79 -6.82
N SER A 468 2.43 -32.48 -6.21
CA SER A 468 1.02 -32.07 -6.29
C SER A 468 0.81 -30.72 -5.58
N THR A 469 -0.19 -29.94 -5.99
CA THR A 469 -0.56 -28.71 -5.28
C THR A 469 -0.86 -29.02 -3.80
N LYS A 470 -1.50 -30.16 -3.51
CA LYS A 470 -1.77 -30.62 -2.14
C LYS A 470 -0.48 -30.82 -1.34
N GLU A 471 0.48 -31.58 -1.87
CA GLU A 471 1.78 -31.80 -1.21
C GLU A 471 2.54 -30.50 -1.00
N TYR A 472 2.57 -29.62 -2.02
CA TYR A 472 3.22 -28.32 -1.91
C TYR A 472 2.61 -27.48 -0.79
N PHE A 473 1.28 -27.43 -0.73
CA PHE A 473 0.54 -26.69 0.30
C PHE A 473 0.82 -27.23 1.72
N HIS A 474 0.85 -28.55 1.91
CA HIS A 474 1.22 -29.15 3.20
C HIS A 474 2.64 -28.78 3.62
N ARG A 475 3.61 -28.84 2.70
CA ARG A 475 5.01 -28.46 2.99
C ARG A 475 5.14 -26.99 3.36
N GLU A 476 4.49 -26.09 2.64
CA GLU A 476 4.46 -24.66 2.98
C GLU A 476 3.82 -24.43 4.34
N LYS A 477 2.71 -25.11 4.65
CA LYS A 477 2.04 -24.99 5.95
C LYS A 477 2.93 -25.48 7.10
N GLU A 478 3.68 -26.57 6.92
CA GLU A 478 4.63 -27.07 7.92
C GLU A 478 5.83 -26.13 8.11
N LEU A 479 6.42 -25.64 7.02
CA LEU A 479 7.50 -24.66 7.07
C LEU A 479 7.05 -23.36 7.76
N ASN A 480 5.81 -22.99 7.50
CA ASN A 480 5.18 -21.83 8.11
C ASN A 480 4.55 -22.16 9.47
N ASN A 481 4.60 -23.35 10.07
CA ASN A 481 4.02 -23.58 11.41
C ASN A 481 4.76 -22.85 12.55
N ASN A 482 5.88 -22.17 12.25
CA ASN A 482 6.45 -21.11 13.11
C ASN A 482 5.84 -19.70 12.84
N SER A 483 4.88 -19.59 11.93
CA SER A 483 4.15 -18.40 11.47
C SER A 483 2.67 -18.66 11.09
N VAL A 484 2.12 -19.87 11.28
CA VAL A 484 0.72 -20.23 10.95
C VAL A 484 -0.12 -19.86 12.16
N SER A 485 -0.52 -18.60 12.18
CA SER A 485 -1.77 -18.13 12.77
C SER A 485 -1.81 -16.63 12.56
N GLY A 486 -2.07 -16.17 11.33
CA GLY A 486 -2.52 -14.80 11.13
C GLY A 486 -1.63 -13.67 11.65
N LYS A 487 -0.39 -13.95 12.08
CA LYS A 487 0.63 -12.95 12.39
C LYS A 487 1.13 -12.44 11.06
N VAL A 488 0.28 -11.62 10.47
CA VAL A 488 0.65 -10.63 9.52
C VAL A 488 1.51 -9.63 10.29
N VAL A 489 2.77 -10.02 10.51
CA VAL A 489 3.75 -9.10 11.07
C VAL A 489 3.90 -8.03 10.00
N ILE A 490 3.41 -6.83 10.31
CA ILE A 490 3.83 -5.62 9.63
C ILE A 490 5.33 -5.51 9.93
N ASN A 491 6.11 -6.20 9.10
CA ASN A 491 7.54 -6.16 9.18
C ASN A 491 7.93 -4.71 8.93
N HIS A 492 8.30 -4.02 10.01
CA HIS A 492 9.08 -2.78 9.99
C HIS A 492 10.51 -3.10 9.53
N LEU A 493 10.65 -3.95 8.52
CA LEU A 493 11.94 -4.34 8.00
C LEU A 493 12.30 -3.35 6.91
N MET A 494 13.47 -2.76 7.15
CA MET A 494 14.17 -1.71 6.42
C MET A 494 13.91 -0.36 7.06
N ASP A 495 15.00 0.35 7.37
CA ASP A 495 15.03 1.57 8.18
C ASP A 495 15.23 2.79 7.25
N PRO A 496 14.13 3.38 6.71
CA PRO A 496 14.17 4.65 6.02
C PRO A 496 14.84 5.75 6.86
N GLU A 497 14.75 5.68 8.20
CA GLU A 497 15.39 6.66 9.09
C GLU A 497 16.90 6.60 9.00
N LYS A 498 17.51 5.42 8.85
CA LYS A 498 18.97 5.30 8.63
C LYS A 498 19.41 6.00 7.34
N GLN A 499 18.61 5.93 6.29
CA GLN A 499 18.94 6.56 5.01
C GLN A 499 18.68 8.08 5.04
N LYS A 500 17.60 8.50 5.72
CA LYS A 500 17.36 9.90 6.06
C LYS A 500 18.51 10.48 6.90
N LEU A 501 18.94 9.78 7.93
CA LEU A 501 20.03 10.16 8.84
C LEU A 501 21.37 10.30 8.12
N ARG A 502 21.66 9.45 7.12
CA ARG A 502 22.85 9.60 6.29
C ARG A 502 22.83 10.89 5.46
N ASN A 503 21.69 11.22 4.86
CA ASN A 503 21.55 12.47 4.13
C ASN A 503 21.64 13.69 5.06
N ASP A 504 21.04 13.60 6.25
CA ASP A 504 21.16 14.64 7.28
C ASP A 504 22.62 14.82 7.74
N LEU A 505 23.34 13.71 7.94
CA LEU A 505 24.77 13.75 8.27
C LEU A 505 25.60 14.37 7.15
N HIS A 506 25.30 14.06 5.88
CA HIS A 506 26.00 14.65 4.74
C HIS A 506 25.82 16.17 4.67
N ILE A 507 24.58 16.64 4.86
CA ILE A 507 24.27 18.08 4.93
C ILE A 507 24.98 18.72 6.12
N ALA A 508 24.99 18.06 7.29
CA ALA A 508 25.67 18.55 8.48
C ALA A 508 27.19 18.66 8.29
N LEU A 509 27.81 17.68 7.63
CA LEU A 509 29.25 17.70 7.30
C LEU A 509 29.59 18.90 6.39
N ILE A 510 28.76 19.17 5.38
CA ILE A 510 28.94 20.33 4.50
C ILE A 510 28.76 21.64 5.28
N ASN A 511 27.76 21.73 6.15
CA ASN A 511 27.57 22.90 7.01
C ASN A 511 28.75 23.10 7.99
N ASN A 512 29.36 22.02 8.48
CA ASN A 512 30.56 22.10 9.29
C ASN A 512 31.75 22.66 8.49
N GLN A 513 32.00 22.14 7.28
CA GLN A 513 33.04 22.68 6.38
C GLN A 513 32.79 24.15 6.01
N LYS A 514 31.52 24.56 5.87
CA LYS A 514 31.15 25.98 5.70
C LYS A 514 31.54 26.79 6.92
N ASN A 515 31.17 26.35 8.12
CA ASN A 515 31.52 27.04 9.37
C ASN A 515 33.03 27.20 9.51
N GLU A 516 33.82 26.16 9.21
CA GLU A 516 35.29 26.25 9.19
C GLU A 516 35.79 27.30 8.19
N THR A 517 35.18 27.39 7.01
CA THR A 517 35.56 28.36 5.98
C THR A 517 35.18 29.78 6.38
N ILE A 518 34.01 30.00 6.96
CA ILE A 518 33.58 31.29 7.52
C ILE A 518 34.53 31.71 8.62
N ILE A 519 34.84 30.81 9.56
CA ILE A 519 35.80 31.06 10.64
C ILE A 519 37.16 31.44 10.05
N ARG A 520 37.65 30.71 9.04
CA ARG A 520 38.91 31.02 8.34
C ARG A 520 38.88 32.40 7.69
N ASN A 521 37.77 32.79 7.07
CA ASN A 521 37.59 34.10 6.44
C ASN A 521 37.56 35.22 7.48
N ILE A 522 36.88 35.02 8.61
CA ILE A 522 36.89 35.95 9.74
C ILE A 522 38.31 36.09 10.29
N TYR A 523 39.06 35.01 10.48
CA TYR A 523 40.46 35.07 10.90
C TYR A 523 41.33 35.87 9.91
N ARG A 524 41.16 35.65 8.60
CA ARG A 524 41.85 36.44 7.56
C ARG A 524 41.50 37.92 7.63
N LEU A 525 40.23 38.26 7.89
CA LEU A 525 39.77 39.63 8.08
C LEU A 525 40.35 40.26 9.35
N MET A 526 40.33 39.56 10.48
CA MET A 526 40.93 40.00 11.74
C MET A 526 42.43 40.24 11.57
N HIS A 527 43.15 39.33 10.92
CA HIS A 527 44.57 39.50 10.62
C HIS A 527 44.83 40.69 9.69
N ALA A 528 43.96 40.94 8.70
CA ALA A 528 44.06 42.12 7.84
C ALA A 528 43.76 43.44 8.60
N ALA A 529 42.83 43.39 9.56
CA ALA A 529 42.43 44.53 10.38
C ALA A 529 43.50 44.91 11.41
N GLY A 530 44.15 43.93 12.04
CA GLY A 530 45.05 44.17 13.16
C GLY A 530 44.27 44.77 14.34
N THR A 531 44.53 46.04 14.67
CA THR A 531 43.80 46.79 15.71
C THR A 531 42.70 47.70 15.17
N SER A 532 42.54 47.78 13.85
CA SER A 532 41.54 48.67 13.22
C SER A 532 40.11 48.12 13.43
N PRO A 533 39.12 48.99 13.69
CA PRO A 533 37.73 48.56 13.83
C PRO A 533 37.19 47.96 12.52
N ILE A 534 36.39 46.90 12.63
CA ILE A 534 35.73 46.24 11.50
C ILE A 534 34.25 46.65 11.51
N SER A 535 33.76 47.20 10.40
CA SER A 535 32.33 47.55 10.31
C SER A 535 31.46 46.30 10.21
N SER A 536 30.24 46.38 10.75
CA SER A 536 29.24 45.30 10.65
C SER A 536 28.96 44.90 9.20
N GLN A 537 28.96 45.89 8.29
CA GLN A 537 28.75 45.64 6.87
C GLN A 537 29.91 44.86 6.24
N THR A 538 31.16 45.23 6.54
CA THR A 538 32.35 44.50 6.05
C THR A 538 32.39 43.07 6.59
N LEU A 539 32.08 42.90 7.88
CA LEU A 539 32.02 41.58 8.49
C LEU A 539 30.95 40.71 7.82
N ASN A 540 29.74 41.24 7.61
CA ASN A 540 28.67 40.54 6.92
C ASN A 540 29.01 40.20 5.46
N SER A 541 29.69 41.09 4.73
CA SER A 541 30.14 40.81 3.37
C SER A 541 31.17 39.68 3.31
N VAL A 542 32.07 39.59 4.30
CA VAL A 542 33.08 38.51 4.37
C VAL A 542 32.45 37.18 4.82
N ILE A 543 31.48 37.21 5.74
CA ILE A 543 30.72 36.03 6.17
C ILE A 543 29.92 35.44 5.01
N ASN A 544 29.31 36.29 4.18
CA ASN A 544 28.43 35.88 3.09
C ASN A 544 29.12 35.75 1.72
N ALA A 545 30.46 35.81 1.68
CA ALA A 545 31.21 35.71 0.43
C ALA A 545 31.07 34.31 -0.19
N LYS A 546 30.77 34.25 -1.49
CA LYS A 546 30.39 33.01 -2.18
C LYS A 546 31.58 32.15 -2.59
N ASN A 547 32.75 32.76 -2.76
CA ASN A 547 33.97 32.07 -3.18
C ASN A 547 35.24 32.77 -2.68
N GLU A 548 36.39 32.10 -2.80
CA GLU A 548 37.67 32.62 -2.29
C GLU A 548 38.12 33.89 -3.03
N ASN A 549 37.76 34.07 -4.30
CA ASN A 549 38.11 35.27 -5.06
C ASN A 549 37.37 36.51 -4.54
N GLU A 550 36.10 36.37 -4.19
CA GLU A 550 35.30 37.42 -3.56
C GLU A 550 35.88 37.79 -2.19
N VAL A 551 36.25 36.80 -1.37
CA VAL A 551 36.92 37.05 -0.09
C VAL A 551 38.23 37.83 -0.29
N ARG A 552 39.06 37.44 -1.27
CA ARG A 552 40.31 38.15 -1.58
C ARG A 552 40.06 39.59 -2.04
N ALA A 553 39.06 39.81 -2.87
CA ALA A 553 38.67 41.15 -3.32
C ALA A 553 38.21 42.03 -2.15
N LEU A 554 37.32 41.50 -1.29
CA LEU A 554 36.83 42.20 -0.10
C LEU A 554 37.96 42.53 0.88
N LEU A 555 38.90 41.59 1.12
CA LEU A 555 40.06 41.83 1.96
C LEU A 555 41.02 42.87 1.37
N THR A 556 41.15 42.91 0.04
CA THR A 556 41.98 43.91 -0.66
C THR A 556 41.35 45.29 -0.57
N GLN A 557 40.04 45.39 -0.80
CA GLN A 557 39.26 46.61 -0.66
C GLN A 557 39.29 47.15 0.78
N PHE A 558 39.18 46.27 1.77
CA PHE A 558 39.31 46.65 3.17
C PHE A 558 40.71 47.21 3.49
N LYS A 559 41.78 46.60 2.97
CA LYS A 559 43.16 47.09 3.13
C LYS A 559 43.42 48.40 2.38
N SER A 560 42.80 48.64 1.22
CA SER A 560 42.93 49.90 0.49
C SER A 560 42.20 51.04 1.20
N ASN A 561 41.01 50.78 1.75
CA ASN A 561 40.28 51.77 2.53
C ASN A 561 41.05 52.17 3.80
N LYS A 562 41.73 51.21 4.44
CA LYS A 562 42.66 51.47 5.56
C LYS A 562 43.86 52.36 5.16
N LYS A 563 44.30 52.34 3.90
CA LYS A 563 45.39 53.20 3.40
C LYS A 563 44.89 54.59 2.98
N GLY A 564 43.59 54.77 2.75
CA GLY A 564 42.97 56.06 2.41
C GLY A 564 42.62 56.92 3.64
N GLU A 565 42.42 56.31 4.80
CA GLU A 565 42.29 57.03 6.08
C GLU A 565 43.68 57.38 6.63
N GLY A 566 44.20 58.53 6.20
CA GLY A 566 45.37 59.15 6.82
C GLY A 566 45.12 59.45 8.31
N ARG A 567 46.15 59.19 9.13
CA ARG A 567 46.33 59.57 10.56
C ARG A 567 45.17 60.34 11.22
N PRO A 568 44.61 59.85 12.34
CA PRO A 568 43.80 60.71 13.19
C PRO A 568 44.73 61.78 13.80
N THR A 569 44.44 63.05 13.51
CA THR A 569 44.92 64.16 14.33
C THR A 569 44.32 64.02 15.72
N SER A 570 45.19 64.16 16.71
CA SER A 570 44.91 64.24 18.14
C SER A 570 43.66 65.04 18.52
N GLY A 571 42.92 64.52 19.49
CA GLY A 571 42.19 65.34 20.46
C GLY A 571 40.69 65.09 20.55
N SER A 572 40.27 64.18 21.42
CA SER A 572 39.27 64.46 22.47
C SER A 572 39.08 63.23 23.37
N SER A 573 39.51 63.38 24.61
CA SER A 573 39.29 62.46 25.72
C SER A 573 37.79 62.34 26.01
N ILE A 574 37.25 61.13 26.05
CA ILE A 574 35.94 60.89 26.68
C ILE A 574 36.21 60.50 28.14
N SER A 575 35.94 61.47 29.00
CA SER A 575 35.89 61.35 30.46
C SER A 575 34.77 60.42 30.91
N SER A 576 35.09 59.67 31.96
CA SER A 576 34.21 59.04 32.93
C SER A 576 32.89 59.77 33.20
N ILE A 577 31.77 59.04 33.14
CA ILE A 577 30.62 59.24 34.03
C ILE A 577 30.29 57.90 34.66
N GLY A 578 30.50 57.84 35.98
CA GLY A 578 30.12 56.71 36.81
C GLY A 578 28.68 56.79 37.30
N SER A 579 28.24 55.64 37.82
CA SER A 579 27.26 55.46 38.89
C SER A 579 25.85 56.04 38.72
N ASN A 580 24.89 55.16 38.43
CA ASN A 580 23.73 54.92 39.30
C ASN A 580 22.94 53.72 38.77
N TYR A 581 22.94 52.59 39.50
CA TYR A 581 21.71 51.92 39.98
C TYR A 581 22.08 50.63 40.71
N ARG A 582 21.75 50.60 42.01
CA ARG A 582 21.88 49.46 42.90
C ARG A 582 20.51 48.78 43.00
N GLY A 583 20.44 47.50 42.62
CA GLY A 583 19.53 46.51 43.19
C GLY A 583 18.17 46.32 42.53
N THR A 584 18.01 45.18 41.84
CA THR A 584 17.10 44.10 42.27
C THR A 584 17.62 42.76 41.73
N ARG A 585 17.67 41.76 42.61
CA ARG A 585 18.02 40.37 42.29
C ARG A 585 16.83 39.69 41.62
N THR A 586 17.02 39.08 40.45
CA THR A 586 16.40 37.79 40.07
C THR A 586 17.28 37.08 39.02
N LYS A 587 17.29 35.74 39.12
CA LYS A 587 18.17 34.76 38.46
C LYS A 587 17.96 34.68 36.93
N SER A 588 19.02 34.39 36.16
CA SER A 588 19.11 33.25 35.21
C SER A 588 20.24 33.41 34.17
N SER A 589 21.10 32.39 34.12
CA SER A 589 21.77 31.77 32.95
C SER A 589 22.64 32.56 31.95
N ALA A 590 23.81 31.95 31.70
CA ALA A 590 24.41 31.65 30.39
C ALA A 590 25.79 32.26 30.06
N CYS A 591 26.60 31.39 29.46
CA CYS A 591 27.82 31.58 28.68
C CYS A 591 29.15 31.78 29.42
N SER A 592 29.83 30.65 29.58
CA SER A 592 31.29 30.55 29.65
C SER A 592 31.70 29.44 28.68
N ILE A 593 32.30 29.78 27.54
CA ILE A 593 33.13 28.88 26.74
C ILE A 593 34.45 29.61 26.54
N LEU A 594 35.47 29.12 27.26
CA LEU A 594 36.89 29.20 26.93
C LEU A 594 37.33 27.78 26.62
#